data_AF-L0I892-F1
#
_entry.id   AF-L0I892-F1
#
_cell.length_a   1.000
_cell.length_b   1.000
_cell.length_c   1.000
_cell.angle_alpha   90.00
_cell.angle_beta   90.00
_cell.angle_gamma   90.00
#
_symmetry.space_group_name_H-M   'P 1'
#
loop_
_entity.id
_entity.type
_entity.pdbx_description
1 polymer ?
#
loop_
_entity_poly.entity_id
_entity_poly.type
_entity_poly.pdbx_seq_one_letter_code
_entity_poly.pdbx_strand_id
1 'polypeptide(L)' 'FFLLNEDDDDDDRLRGLTKEQIDNLSTRNYGDVHTENEWSKTCSVCINEYATGNKLRQLPCTHEFHIHCID' A
#
# COMPACT_ATOMS: atom_id res chain seq x y z
N PHE A 1 -13.00 41.65 14.37
CA PHE A 1 -11.91 42.07 13.48
C PHE A 1 -10.63 41.41 13.95
N PHE A 2 -10.22 40.32 13.32
CA PHE A 2 -8.82 39.92 13.14
C PHE A 2 -8.79 39.07 11.87
N LEU A 3 -8.29 39.70 10.80
CA LEU A 3 -7.88 39.03 9.58
C LEU A 3 -6.52 38.40 9.88
N LEU A 4 -6.43 37.09 9.80
CA LEU A 4 -5.15 36.43 9.51
C LEU A 4 -5.30 35.86 8.10
N ASN A 5 -4.79 36.63 7.15
CA ASN A 5 -4.23 36.07 5.93
C ASN A 5 -2.99 35.28 6.35
N GLU A 6 -3.04 33.96 6.18
CA GLU A 6 -1.88 33.09 6.07
C GLU A 6 -2.08 32.27 4.79
N ASP A 7 -1.94 32.95 3.65
CA ASP A 7 -1.45 32.30 2.44
C ASP A 7 0.02 31.93 2.69
N ASP A 8 0.36 30.69 2.33
CA ASP A 8 1.69 30.02 2.25
C ASP A 8 1.89 28.85 3.25
N ASP A 9 2.15 27.66 2.68
CA ASP A 9 2.59 26.39 3.28
C ASP A 9 1.58 25.24 3.65
N ASP A 10 0.49 25.04 2.89
CA ASP A 10 -0.32 23.78 2.97
C ASP A 10 0.14 22.71 1.94
N ASP A 11 1.42 22.72 1.54
CA ASP A 11 1.97 21.78 0.54
C ASP A 11 2.59 20.51 1.14
N ASP A 12 2.69 20.41 2.47
CA ASP A 12 3.15 19.21 3.18
C ASP A 12 2.03 18.19 3.44
N ARG A 13 0.93 18.25 2.68
CA ARG A 13 -0.06 17.18 2.66
C ARG A 13 0.58 15.98 1.97
N LEU A 14 1.19 15.08 2.75
CA LEU A 14 1.72 13.75 2.34
C LEU A 14 1.07 13.27 1.04
N ARG A 15 1.64 13.65 -0.10
CA ARG A 15 1.04 13.35 -1.39
C ARG A 15 1.27 11.87 -1.60
N GLY A 16 0.20 11.15 -1.93
CA GLY A 16 0.31 9.73 -2.26
C GLY A 16 1.34 9.51 -3.38
N LEU A 17 1.83 8.28 -3.46
CA LEU A 17 2.64 7.87 -4.60
C LEU A 17 1.81 7.96 -5.89
N THR A 18 2.44 8.37 -6.99
CA THR A 18 1.81 8.26 -8.32
C THR A 18 1.65 6.79 -8.71
N LYS A 19 0.71 6.50 -9.61
CA LYS A 19 0.44 5.14 -10.10
C LYS A 19 1.68 4.45 -10.65
N GLU A 20 2.53 5.19 -11.37
CA GLU A 20 3.80 4.66 -11.88
C GLU A 20 4.78 4.32 -10.75
N GLN A 21 4.87 5.14 -9.71
CA GLN A 21 5.73 4.85 -8.55
C GLN A 21 5.26 3.62 -7.78
N ILE A 22 3.94 3.44 -7.65
CA ILE A 22 3.35 2.24 -7.04
C ILE A 22 3.60 1.03 -7.96
N ASP A 23 3.51 1.20 -9.29
CA ASP A 23 3.68 0.09 -10.22
C ASP A 23 5.08 -0.53 -10.21
N ASN A 24 6.08 0.31 -9.96
CA ASN A 24 7.48 -0.12 -9.80
C ASN A 24 7.76 -0.90 -8.50
N LEU A 25 6.81 -1.00 -7.57
CA LEU A 25 6.97 -1.81 -6.35
C LEU A 25 6.90 -3.30 -6.66
N SER A 26 7.67 -4.09 -5.90
CA SER A 26 7.70 -5.55 -6.01
C SER A 26 6.30 -6.16 -5.91
N THR A 27 5.92 -6.94 -6.92
CA THR A 27 4.67 -7.71 -6.91
C THR A 27 4.96 -9.20 -6.89
N ARG A 28 4.22 -9.94 -6.05
CA ARG A 28 4.27 -11.41 -6.01
C ARG A 28 2.86 -12.01 -6.02
N ASN A 29 2.77 -13.26 -6.46
CA ASN A 29 1.55 -14.04 -6.30
C ASN A 29 1.58 -14.79 -4.97
N TYR A 30 0.50 -14.66 -4.22
CA TYR A 30 0.31 -15.44 -3.00
C TYR A 30 0.10 -16.92 -3.36
N GLY A 31 0.81 -17.82 -2.67
CA GLY A 31 0.74 -19.27 -2.88
C GLY A 31 1.71 -19.85 -3.93
N ASP A 32 2.57 -19.03 -4.55
CA ASP A 32 3.55 -19.51 -5.56
C ASP A 32 4.76 -20.23 -4.94
N VAL A 33 5.05 -19.99 -3.67
CA VAL A 33 6.15 -20.63 -2.93
C VAL A 33 5.60 -21.26 -1.65
N HIS A 34 5.86 -22.56 -1.47
CA HIS A 34 5.55 -23.35 -0.26
C HIS A 34 6.41 -22.92 0.95
N THR A 35 6.36 -21.65 1.32
CA THR A 35 7.04 -21.13 2.52
C THR A 35 6.10 -20.13 3.17
N GLU A 36 5.01 -20.66 3.70
CA GLU A 36 4.00 -19.86 4.36
C GLU A 36 4.40 -19.69 5.83
N ASN A 37 5.10 -18.61 6.13
CA ASN A 37 5.20 -18.14 7.51
C ASN A 37 3.81 -17.63 7.92
N GLU A 38 3.17 -18.33 8.84
CA GLU A 38 1.72 -18.34 9.11
C GLU A 38 1.15 -17.04 9.73
N TRP A 39 1.98 -16.02 9.94
CA TRP A 39 1.64 -14.93 10.88
C TRP A 39 0.96 -13.70 10.26
N SER A 40 0.96 -13.51 8.93
CA SER A 40 0.50 -12.25 8.33
C SER A 40 -0.19 -12.43 6.98
N LYS A 41 -1.24 -13.27 6.91
CA LYS A 41 -1.95 -13.60 5.67
C LYS A 41 -3.20 -12.76 5.41
N THR A 42 -3.26 -11.51 5.87
CA THR A 42 -4.46 -10.67 5.74
C THR A 42 -4.11 -9.28 5.23
N CYS A 43 -4.92 -8.74 4.32
CA CYS A 43 -4.81 -7.37 3.87
C CYS A 43 -5.42 -6.42 4.91
N SER A 44 -4.63 -5.52 5.48
CA SER A 44 -5.17 -4.53 6.44
C SER A 44 -6.07 -3.48 5.81
N VAL A 45 -6.08 -3.34 4.48
CA VAL A 45 -6.91 -2.37 3.76
C VAL A 45 -8.33 -2.90 3.56
N CYS A 46 -8.46 -4.11 3.02
CA CYS A 46 -9.78 -4.73 2.81
C CYS A 46 -10.20 -5.69 3.93
N ILE A 47 -9.32 -5.94 4.90
CA ILE A 47 -9.54 -6.82 6.07
C ILE A 47 -9.88 -8.27 5.64
N ASN A 48 -9.39 -8.67 4.46
CA ASN A 48 -9.59 -10.01 3.91
C ASN A 48 -8.29 -10.82 3.87
N GLU A 49 -8.42 -12.13 4.03
CA GLU A 49 -7.31 -13.08 3.92
C GLU A 49 -6.77 -13.16 2.49
N TYR A 50 -5.47 -13.45 2.38
CA TYR A 50 -4.81 -13.74 1.12
C TYR A 50 -5.11 -15.16 0.67
N ALA A 51 -5.58 -15.30 -0.56
CA ALA A 51 -5.84 -16.58 -1.20
C ALA A 51 -4.82 -16.86 -2.32
N THR A 52 -4.59 -18.13 -2.61
CA THR A 52 -3.74 -18.55 -3.73
C THR A 52 -4.17 -17.86 -5.03
N GLY A 53 -3.20 -17.29 -5.75
CA GLY A 53 -3.46 -16.51 -6.96
C GLY A 53 -3.80 -15.03 -6.72
N ASN A 54 -3.85 -14.58 -5.46
CA ASN A 54 -3.90 -13.15 -5.15
C ASN A 54 -2.59 -12.47 -5.54
N LYS A 55 -2.71 -11.35 -6.24
CA LYS A 55 -1.57 -10.48 -6.55
C LYS A 55 -1.34 -9.54 -5.38
N LEU A 56 -0.21 -9.70 -4.72
CA LEU A 56 0.21 -8.85 -3.61
C LEU A 56 1.34 -7.94 -4.06
N ARG A 57 1.27 -6.69 -3.63
CA ARG A 57 2.34 -5.72 -3.80
C ARG A 57 3.00 -5.46 -2.45
N GLN A 58 4.32 -5.58 -2.45
CA GLN A 58 5.17 -5.41 -1.30
C GLN A 58 5.80 -4.02 -1.34
N LEU A 59 5.57 -3.25 -0.29
CA LEU A 59 6.20 -1.94 -0.10
C LEU A 59 7.66 -2.12 0.36
N PRO A 60 8.51 -1.08 0.21
CA PRO A 60 9.89 -1.10 0.72
C PRO A 60 9.98 -1.31 2.24
N CYS A 61 8.88 -1.07 2.97
CA CYS A 61 8.75 -1.34 4.41
C CYS A 61 8.32 -2.78 4.74
N THR A 62 8.46 -3.72 3.77
CA THR A 62 8.13 -5.16 3.85
C THR A 62 6.66 -5.52 4.02
N HIS A 63 5.77 -4.54 4.18
CA HIS A 63 4.33 -4.76 4.21
C HIS A 63 3.78 -5.14 2.84
N GLU A 64 2.77 -6.00 2.86
CA GLU A 64 2.16 -6.57 1.66
C GLU A 64 0.68 -6.27 1.67
N PHE A 65 0.13 -5.93 0.50
CA PHE A 65 -1.30 -5.66 0.30
C PHE A 65 -1.74 -6.18 -1.06
N HIS A 66 -3.05 -6.37 -1.27
CA HIS A 66 -3.54 -6.61 -2.63
C HIS A 66 -3.20 -5.43 -3.53
N ILE A 67 -2.81 -5.70 -4.77
CA ILE A 67 -2.53 -4.64 -5.76
C ILE A 67 -3.68 -3.63 -5.84
N HIS A 68 -4.93 -4.09 -5.80
CA HIS A 68 -6.14 -3.26 -5.89
C HIS A 68 -6.44 -2.44 -4.64
N CYS A 69 -5.77 -2.74 -3.52
CA CYS A 69 -5.99 -2.03 -2.26
C CYS A 69 -5.05 -0.82 -2.09
N ILE A 70 -3.95 -0.77 -2.85
CA ILE A 70 -2.92 0.27 -2.72
C ILE A 70 -2.51 0.89 -4.07
N ASP A 71 -3.14 0.48 -5.18
CA ASP A 71 -3.16 1.20 -6.47
C ASP A 71 -4.26 2.27 -6.44
#